data_AF-A0AAV3U4D8-F1
#
_entry.id   AF-A0AAV3U4D8-F1
#
_cell.length_a   1.000
_cell.length_b   1.000
_cell.length_c   1.000
_cell.angle_alpha   90.00
_cell.angle_beta   90.00
_cell.angle_gamma   90.00
#
_symmetry.space_group_name_H-M   'P 1'
#
loop_
_entity.id
_entity.type
_entity.pdbx_description
1 polymer ?
#
loop_
_entity_poly.entity_id
_entity_poly.type
_entity_poly.pdbx_seq_one_letter_code
_entity_poly.pdbx_strand_id
1 'polypeptide(L)'
;MKRILLSIVLLCFVSLSHAALNPAEKRLVAMLESGDLSQLKSAAKQIEGRGGYDQQVLDVAAEVLLQVYPDAWDGQIDTLSWLARALGSSHNGRYYDALQEVRVGAPHKKLTKHAKKALKELGPAQGEQYRRGMVKIPTNDYQ
;
A
#
# COMPACT_ATOMS: atom_id res chain seq x y z
N MET A 1 29.29 -39.27 27.79
CA MET A 1 29.99 -38.88 26.55
C MET A 1 28.98 -38.23 25.62
N LYS A 2 29.03 -36.89 25.49
CA LYS A 2 28.08 -36.08 24.71
C LYS A 2 28.38 -36.21 23.22
N ARG A 3 27.42 -36.68 22.42
CA ARG A 3 27.42 -36.55 20.96
C ARG A 3 26.80 -35.19 20.63
N ILE A 4 27.62 -34.21 20.28
CA ILE A 4 27.16 -32.93 19.75
C ILE A 4 26.95 -33.15 18.26
N LEU A 5 25.68 -33.28 17.84
CA LEU A 5 25.31 -33.19 16.43
C LEU A 5 25.27 -31.71 16.05
N LEU A 6 26.22 -31.31 15.20
CA LEU A 6 26.34 -30.00 14.61
C LEU A 6 25.36 -29.90 13.44
N SER A 7 24.14 -29.42 13.67
CA SER A 7 23.18 -29.13 12.60
C SER A 7 23.37 -27.69 12.14
N ILE A 8 24.11 -27.51 11.04
CA ILE A 8 24.24 -26.22 10.34
C ILE A 8 22.91 -25.95 9.63
N VAL A 9 22.05 -25.14 10.25
CA VAL A 9 20.86 -24.57 9.59
C VAL A 9 21.35 -23.42 8.73
N LEU A 10 21.50 -23.67 7.42
CA LEU A 10 21.77 -22.66 6.41
C LEU A 10 20.51 -21.77 6.26
N LEU A 11 20.43 -20.72 7.05
CA LEU A 11 19.48 -19.61 6.85
C LEU A 11 19.90 -18.85 5.59
N CYS A 12 19.36 -19.25 4.44
CA CYS A 12 19.33 -18.41 3.25
C CYS A 12 18.42 -17.21 3.52
N PHE A 13 18.94 -16.19 4.20
CA PHE A 13 18.42 -14.84 4.03
C PHE A 13 18.72 -14.45 2.59
N VAL A 14 17.78 -14.71 1.70
CA VAL A 14 17.77 -14.06 0.39
C VAL A 14 17.57 -12.58 0.69
N SER A 15 18.67 -11.84 0.77
CA SER A 15 18.62 -10.38 0.76
C SER A 15 18.02 -10.00 -0.60
N LEU A 16 16.71 -9.75 -0.63
CA LEU A 16 16.09 -9.05 -1.75
C LEU A 16 16.76 -7.68 -1.82
N SER A 17 17.69 -7.54 -2.74
CA SER A 17 18.21 -6.24 -3.16
C SER A 17 17.00 -5.42 -3.60
N HIS A 18 16.55 -4.48 -2.77
CA HIS A 18 15.60 -3.47 -3.19
C HIS A 18 16.34 -2.60 -4.20
N ALA A 19 15.98 -2.72 -5.48
CA ALA A 19 16.49 -1.81 -6.49
C ALA A 19 16.09 -0.38 -6.09
N ALA A 20 16.98 0.59 -6.33
CA ALA A 20 16.61 1.97 -6.17
C ALA A 20 15.44 2.30 -7.13
N LEU A 21 14.46 3.05 -6.64
CA LEU A 21 13.30 3.45 -7.45
C LEU A 21 13.74 4.06 -8.78
N ASN A 22 13.10 3.63 -9.86
CA ASN A 22 13.32 4.22 -11.17
C ASN A 22 12.70 5.64 -11.23
N PRO A 23 13.03 6.47 -12.24
CA PRO A 23 12.51 7.84 -12.32
C PRO A 23 10.97 7.94 -12.36
N ALA A 24 10.29 6.97 -12.96
CA ALA A 24 8.83 6.95 -13.01
C ALA A 24 8.23 6.65 -11.63
N GLU A 25 8.83 5.73 -10.87
CA GLU A 25 8.42 5.40 -9.50
C GLU A 25 8.67 6.56 -8.54
N LYS A 26 9.83 7.23 -8.64
CA LYS A 26 10.13 8.45 -7.87
C LYS A 26 9.09 9.54 -8.13
N ARG A 27 8.67 9.71 -9.39
CA ARG A 27 7.61 10.65 -9.75
C ARG A 27 6.28 10.25 -9.12
N LEU A 28 5.92 8.97 -9.12
CA LEU A 28 4.70 8.49 -8.48
C LEU A 28 4.72 8.76 -6.97
N VAL A 29 5.83 8.48 -6.29
CA VAL A 29 5.99 8.81 -4.86
C VAL A 29 5.80 10.31 -4.62
N ALA A 30 6.43 11.17 -5.42
CA ALA A 30 6.23 12.63 -5.29
C ALA A 30 4.77 13.07 -5.53
N MET A 31 4.05 12.40 -6.43
CA MET A 31 2.62 12.67 -6.67
C MET A 31 1.73 12.13 -5.55
N LEU A 32 2.10 11.01 -4.92
CA LEU A 32 1.40 10.50 -3.75
C LEU A 32 1.58 11.45 -2.58
N GLU A 33 2.78 11.97 -2.35
CA GLU A 33 3.14 12.83 -1.22
C GLU A 33 2.87 14.34 -1.44
N SER A 34 2.25 14.73 -2.55
CA SER A 34 2.17 16.14 -2.96
C SER A 34 1.21 17.01 -2.14
N GLY A 35 0.26 16.39 -1.43
CA GLY A 35 -0.88 17.10 -0.82
C GLY A 35 -1.93 17.62 -1.82
N ASP A 36 -1.75 17.36 -3.12
CA ASP A 36 -2.71 17.72 -4.17
C ASP A 36 -3.58 16.51 -4.53
N LEU A 37 -4.90 16.64 -4.37
CA LEU A 37 -5.84 15.53 -4.58
C LEU A 37 -5.86 15.02 -6.03
N SER A 38 -5.58 15.89 -7.01
CA SER A 38 -5.54 15.54 -8.43
C SER A 38 -4.29 14.72 -8.78
N GLN A 39 -3.12 15.12 -8.24
CA GLN A 39 -1.87 14.35 -8.35
C GLN A 39 -2.01 13.00 -7.65
N LEU A 40 -2.57 12.96 -6.44
CA LEU A 40 -2.80 11.71 -5.71
C LEU A 40 -3.67 10.74 -6.53
N LYS A 41 -4.77 11.24 -7.08
CA LYS A 41 -5.67 10.44 -7.93
C LYS A 41 -4.98 9.96 -9.20
N SER A 42 -4.17 10.82 -9.82
CA SER A 42 -3.43 10.50 -11.04
C SER A 42 -2.36 9.43 -10.77
N ALA A 43 -1.70 9.48 -9.62
CA ALA A 43 -0.75 8.44 -9.20
C ALA A 43 -1.47 7.12 -8.94
N ALA A 44 -2.56 7.14 -8.18
CA ALA A 44 -3.35 5.95 -7.87
C ALA A 44 -3.85 5.22 -9.14
N LYS A 45 -4.34 5.97 -10.14
CA LYS A 45 -4.78 5.41 -11.42
C LYS A 45 -3.63 4.77 -12.22
N GLN A 46 -2.45 5.41 -12.23
CA GLN A 46 -1.28 4.86 -12.90
C GLN A 46 -0.82 3.56 -12.24
N ILE A 47 -0.79 3.54 -10.90
CA ILE A 47 -0.45 2.34 -10.13
C ILE A 47 -1.44 1.21 -10.45
N GLU A 48 -2.74 1.52 -10.43
CA GLU A 48 -3.78 0.53 -10.69
C GLU A 48 -3.69 -0.10 -12.09
N GLY A 49 -3.47 0.72 -13.11
CA GLY A 49 -3.55 0.29 -14.51
C GLY A 49 -2.37 -0.52 -15.03
N ARG A 50 -1.21 -0.48 -14.36
CA ARG A 50 0.00 -1.21 -14.80
C ARG A 50 0.35 -2.41 -13.92
N GLY A 51 0.06 -2.35 -12.62
CA GLY A 51 0.52 -3.35 -11.65
C GLY A 51 2.05 -3.47 -11.58
N GLY A 52 2.57 -4.38 -10.74
CA GLY A 52 4.00 -4.72 -10.70
C GLY A 52 4.96 -3.60 -10.28
N TYR A 53 4.48 -2.63 -9.50
CA TYR A 53 5.32 -1.55 -8.96
C TYR A 53 6.18 -2.03 -7.79
N ASP A 54 7.32 -1.36 -7.57
CA ASP A 54 8.17 -1.59 -6.40
C ASP A 54 7.38 -1.45 -5.09
N GLN A 55 7.74 -2.28 -4.11
CA GLN A 55 7.07 -2.30 -2.81
C GLN A 55 7.08 -0.91 -2.14
N GLN A 56 8.15 -0.13 -2.29
CA GLN A 56 8.23 1.21 -1.69
C GLN A 56 7.14 2.16 -2.23
N VAL A 57 6.78 2.06 -3.52
CA VAL A 57 5.69 2.88 -4.11
C VAL A 57 4.35 2.48 -3.50
N LEU A 58 4.12 1.18 -3.35
CA LEU A 58 2.88 0.64 -2.79
C LEU A 58 2.78 0.88 -1.28
N ASP A 59 3.89 0.83 -0.56
CA ASP A 59 3.98 1.17 0.86
C ASP A 59 3.62 2.65 1.08
N VAL A 60 4.10 3.58 0.23
CA VAL A 60 3.67 5.00 0.26
C VAL A 60 2.18 5.14 -0.05
N ALA A 61 1.66 4.44 -1.04
CA ALA A 61 0.23 4.48 -1.36
C ALA A 61 -0.65 3.96 -0.21
N ALA A 62 -0.21 2.91 0.49
CA ALA A 62 -0.87 2.38 1.67
C ALA A 62 -0.80 3.35 2.85
N GLU A 63 0.35 3.98 3.08
CA GLU A 63 0.50 5.00 4.13
C GLU A 63 -0.43 6.19 3.90
N VAL A 64 -0.47 6.74 2.68
CA VAL A 64 -1.40 7.84 2.34
C VAL A 64 -2.85 7.42 2.58
N LEU A 65 -3.24 6.22 2.13
CA LEU A 65 -4.60 5.72 2.34
C LEU A 65 -4.94 5.64 3.84
N LEU A 66 -4.05 5.06 4.65
CA LEU A 66 -4.23 4.89 6.10
C LEU A 66 -4.18 6.21 6.87
N GLN A 67 -3.47 7.21 6.36
CA GLN A 67 -3.45 8.54 6.96
C GLN A 67 -4.74 9.32 6.70
N VAL A 68 -5.30 9.22 5.49
CA VAL A 68 -6.37 10.11 5.03
C VAL A 68 -7.77 9.51 5.21
N TYR A 69 -7.95 8.18 5.11
CA TYR A 69 -9.30 7.59 5.18
C TYR A 69 -10.11 7.89 6.46
N PRO A 70 -9.51 8.02 7.67
CA PRO A 70 -10.30 8.16 8.90
C PRO A 70 -11.18 9.41 8.90
N ASP A 71 -10.64 10.51 8.37
CA ASP A 71 -11.26 11.84 8.38
C ASP A 71 -11.71 12.29 6.97
N ALA A 72 -11.85 11.32 6.05
CA ALA A 72 -12.11 11.62 4.65
C ALA A 72 -13.49 12.26 4.41
N TRP A 73 -13.50 13.39 3.72
CA TRP A 73 -14.73 14.07 3.27
C TRP A 73 -15.13 13.65 1.83
N ASP A 74 -16.35 13.99 1.42
CA ASP A 74 -16.97 13.47 0.19
C ASP A 74 -16.13 13.63 -1.08
N GLY A 75 -15.40 14.74 -1.23
CA GLY A 75 -14.55 14.99 -2.40
C GLY A 75 -13.30 14.11 -2.46
N GLN A 76 -12.82 13.60 -1.33
CA GLN A 76 -11.66 12.71 -1.28
C GLN A 76 -12.03 11.24 -1.57
N ILE A 77 -13.29 10.85 -1.38
CA ILE A 77 -13.74 9.45 -1.46
C ILE A 77 -13.41 8.80 -2.80
N ASP A 78 -13.53 9.53 -3.91
CA ASP A 78 -13.19 8.97 -5.23
C ASP A 78 -11.68 8.68 -5.36
N THR A 79 -10.84 9.60 -4.88
CA THR A 79 -9.38 9.43 -4.90
C THR A 79 -8.93 8.29 -3.98
N LEU A 80 -9.45 8.21 -2.76
CA LEU A 80 -9.16 7.11 -1.83
C LEU A 80 -9.66 5.76 -2.37
N SER A 81 -10.77 5.77 -3.12
CA SER A 81 -11.25 4.56 -3.81
C SER A 81 -10.28 4.10 -4.89
N TRP A 82 -9.61 5.03 -5.60
CA TRP A 82 -8.55 4.69 -6.54
C TRP A 82 -7.30 4.15 -5.85
N LEU A 83 -6.90 4.72 -4.70
CA LEU A 83 -5.79 4.16 -3.91
C LEU A 83 -6.07 2.74 -3.45
N ALA A 84 -7.26 2.49 -2.91
CA ALA A 84 -7.65 1.14 -2.50
C ALA A 84 -7.56 0.15 -3.68
N ARG A 85 -8.03 0.55 -4.86
CA ARG A 85 -7.93 -0.27 -6.07
C ARG A 85 -6.49 -0.49 -6.53
N ALA A 86 -5.65 0.53 -6.46
CA ALA A 86 -4.23 0.44 -6.80
C ALA A 86 -3.50 -0.59 -5.93
N LEU A 87 -3.80 -0.63 -4.63
CA LEU A 87 -3.29 -1.68 -3.74
C LEU A 87 -3.86 -3.05 -4.15
N GLY A 88 -5.17 -3.13 -4.40
CA GLY A 88 -5.83 -4.38 -4.83
C GLY A 88 -5.23 -5.00 -6.10
N SER A 89 -4.99 -4.20 -7.14
CA SER A 89 -4.45 -4.68 -8.42
C SER A 89 -2.95 -5.02 -8.37
N SER A 90 -2.26 -4.72 -7.27
CA SER A 90 -0.87 -5.15 -7.06
C SER A 90 -0.74 -6.66 -6.83
N HIS A 91 -1.84 -7.34 -6.44
CA HIS A 91 -1.84 -8.74 -6.00
C HIS A 91 -0.82 -9.05 -4.88
N ASN A 92 -0.40 -8.02 -4.12
CA ASN A 92 0.56 -8.15 -3.04
C ASN A 92 -0.17 -8.27 -1.69
N GLY A 93 -0.28 -9.49 -1.17
CA GLY A 93 -0.97 -9.80 0.08
C GLY A 93 -0.43 -9.09 1.33
N ARG A 94 0.69 -8.36 1.24
CA ARG A 94 1.17 -7.43 2.29
C ARG A 94 0.13 -6.37 2.66
N TYR A 95 -0.67 -5.91 1.70
CA TYR A 95 -1.62 -4.81 1.90
C TYR A 95 -3.02 -5.27 2.34
N TYR A 96 -3.19 -6.56 2.64
CA TYR A 96 -4.48 -7.11 3.04
C TYR A 96 -5.02 -6.38 4.27
N ASP A 97 -4.19 -6.25 5.30
CA ASP A 97 -4.59 -5.63 6.55
C ASP A 97 -4.92 -4.14 6.41
N ALA A 98 -4.17 -3.38 5.60
CA ALA A 98 -4.46 -1.98 5.32
C ALA A 98 -5.83 -1.83 4.63
N LEU A 99 -6.13 -2.64 3.61
CA LEU A 99 -7.43 -2.62 2.93
C LEU A 99 -8.57 -3.12 3.84
N GLN A 100 -8.27 -4.06 4.73
CA GLN A 100 -9.22 -4.59 5.71
C GLN A 100 -9.57 -3.55 6.78
N GLU A 101 -8.59 -2.75 7.23
CA GLU A 101 -8.79 -1.59 8.10
C GLU A 101 -9.71 -0.57 7.43
N VAL A 102 -9.41 -0.15 6.20
CA VAL A 102 -10.25 0.79 5.44
C VAL A 102 -11.66 0.24 5.21
N ARG A 103 -11.79 -1.06 4.91
CA ARG A 103 -13.11 -1.70 4.74
C ARG A 103 -13.98 -1.57 5.99
N VAL A 104 -13.40 -1.72 7.18
CA VAL A 104 -14.15 -1.73 8.44
C VAL A 104 -14.32 -0.33 9.01
N GLY A 105 -13.29 0.51 8.89
CA GLY A 105 -13.24 1.83 9.54
C GLY A 105 -13.63 3.01 8.66
N ALA A 106 -13.76 2.86 7.33
CA ALA A 106 -14.07 4.00 6.47
C ALA A 106 -15.46 4.61 6.80
N PRO A 107 -15.55 5.94 6.95
CA PRO A 107 -16.83 6.60 7.29
C PRO A 107 -17.83 6.53 6.14
N HIS A 108 -17.34 6.41 4.89
CA HIS A 108 -18.17 6.47 3.70
C HIS A 108 -18.33 5.09 3.03
N LYS A 109 -19.58 4.66 2.83
CA LYS A 109 -19.93 3.34 2.25
C LYS A 109 -19.31 3.06 0.88
N LYS A 110 -19.11 4.08 0.04
CA LYS A 110 -18.43 3.95 -1.26
C LYS A 110 -16.99 3.49 -1.08
N LEU A 111 -16.24 4.07 -0.15
CA LEU A 111 -14.86 3.67 0.12
C LEU A 111 -14.80 2.24 0.67
N THR A 112 -15.68 1.89 1.61
CA THR A 112 -15.85 0.50 2.10
C THR A 112 -16.09 -0.49 0.96
N LYS A 113 -16.95 -0.14 -0.01
CA LYS A 113 -17.24 -0.99 -1.18
C LYS A 113 -16.00 -1.19 -2.05
N HIS A 114 -15.22 -0.14 -2.30
CA HIS A 114 -14.01 -0.22 -3.09
C HIS A 114 -12.90 -1.00 -2.37
N ALA A 115 -12.69 -0.78 -1.07
CA ALA A 115 -11.78 -1.58 -0.26
C ALA A 115 -12.15 -3.08 -0.26
N LYS A 116 -13.45 -3.40 -0.14
CA LYS A 116 -13.93 -4.79 -0.26
C LYS A 116 -13.64 -5.40 -1.64
N LYS A 117 -13.77 -4.63 -2.72
CA LYS A 117 -13.43 -5.12 -4.07
C LYS A 117 -11.92 -5.33 -4.20
N ALA A 118 -11.13 -4.37 -3.72
CA ALA A 118 -9.68 -4.44 -3.71
C ALA A 118 -9.15 -5.66 -2.95
N LEU A 119 -9.72 -6.01 -1.79
CA LEU A 119 -9.35 -7.24 -1.06
C LEU A 119 -9.58 -8.52 -1.87
N LYS A 120 -10.66 -8.58 -2.65
CA LYS A 120 -10.93 -9.74 -3.51
C LYS A 120 -9.90 -9.85 -4.64
N GLU A 121 -9.49 -8.71 -5.16
CA GLU A 121 -8.49 -8.62 -6.23
C GLU A 121 -7.08 -8.92 -5.71
N LEU A 122 -6.75 -8.43 -4.51
CA LEU A 122 -5.47 -8.65 -3.85
C LEU A 122 -5.19 -10.13 -3.58
N GLY A 123 -6.21 -10.87 -3.13
CA GLY A 123 -6.06 -12.22 -2.63
C GLY A 123 -5.82 -12.28 -1.12
N PRO A 124 -5.38 -13.44 -0.58
CA PRO A 124 -5.20 -13.62 0.86
C PRO A 124 -3.99 -12.84 1.39
N ALA A 125 -4.01 -12.55 2.70
CA ALA A 125 -2.87 -11.99 3.42
C ALA A 125 -1.62 -12.85 3.24
N GLN A 126 -0.50 -12.21 2.90
CA GLN A 126 0.80 -12.87 2.67
C GLN A 126 1.93 -11.95 3.10
N GLY A 127 3.00 -12.52 3.67
CA GLY A 127 4.17 -11.76 4.12
C GLY A 127 3.88 -10.83 5.31
N GLU A 128 4.86 -9.97 5.63
CA GLU A 128 4.69 -8.92 6.63
C GLU A 128 3.55 -7.99 6.18
N GLN A 129 2.57 -7.79 7.06
CA GLN A 129 1.40 -6.96 6.79
C GLN A 129 1.70 -5.48 6.98
N TYR A 130 1.29 -4.65 6.02
CA TYR A 130 1.49 -3.21 6.12
C TYR A 130 0.63 -2.60 7.23
N ARG A 131 1.22 -1.70 8.00
CA ARG A 131 0.56 -0.92 9.05
C ARG A 131 0.92 0.55 8.92
N ARG A 132 0.00 1.43 9.30
CA ARG A 132 0.23 2.88 9.37
C ARG A 132 1.51 3.18 10.17
N GLY A 133 2.35 4.05 9.64
CA GLY A 133 3.63 4.45 10.22
C GLY A 133 4.84 3.58 9.83
N MET A 134 4.67 2.56 8.98
CA MET A 134 5.80 1.78 8.47
C MET A 134 6.67 2.56 7.48
N VAL A 135 6.09 3.54 6.78
CA VAL A 135 6.84 4.54 5.99
C VAL A 135 6.58 5.92 6.55
N LYS A 136 7.63 6.74 6.62
CA LYS A 136 7.54 8.14 7.03
C LYS A 136 7.29 9.02 5.80
N ILE A 137 6.06 9.48 5.65
CA ILE A 137 5.69 10.50 4.64
C ILE A 137 5.16 11.76 5.34
N PRO A 138 5.19 12.93 4.68
CA PRO A 138 4.55 14.13 5.19
C PRO A 138 3.06 13.89 5.43
N THR A 139 2.54 14.34 6.57
CA THR A 139 1.09 14.41 6.79
C THR A 139 0.56 15.59 5.99
N ASN A 140 -0.18 15.30 4.93
CA ASN A 140 -0.81 16.31 4.09
C ASN A 140 -2.31 16.34 4.33
N ASP A 141 -2.87 17.55 4.45
CA ASP A 141 -4.30 17.76 4.27
C ASP A 141 -4.57 17.90 2.77
N TYR A 142 -5.04 16.83 2.12
CA TYR A 142 -5.24 16.83 0.68
C TYR A 142 -6.39 17.77 0.30
N GLN A 143 -6.04 18.87 -0.35
CA GLN A 143 -6.97 19.89 -0.84
C GLN A 143 -7.39 19.64 -2.29
#